data_AF-A0AAQ4CUK8-F1
#
_entry.id   AF-A0AAQ4CUK8-F1
#
_cell.length_a   1.000
_cell.length_b   1.000
_cell.length_c   1.000
_cell.angle_alpha   90.00
_cell.angle_beta   90.00
_cell.angle_gamma   90.00
#
_symmetry.space_group_name_H-M   'P 1'
#
loop_
_entity.id
_entity.type
_entity.pdbx_description
1 polymer ?
#
loop_
_entity_poly.entity_id
_entity_poly.type
_entity_poly.pdbx_seq_one_letter_code
_entity_poly.pdbx_strand_id
1 'polypeptide(L)' 'MNVKMWGLILAGAILVAISVIIEVIYSYSLLKPVPWSFYYVPGGTDYAGEFIALIGLILIMAGGYMTREPKE' A
#
# COMPACT_ATOMS: atom_id res chain seq x y z
N MET A 1 -22.44 -13.88 2.89
CA MET A 1 -21.17 -13.21 2.57
C MET A 1 -20.85 -12.23 3.69
N ASN A 2 -19.70 -12.34 4.36
CA ASN A 2 -19.37 -11.46 5.49
C ASN A 2 -19.01 -10.07 4.96
N VAL A 3 -19.96 -9.13 5.01
CA VAL A 3 -19.80 -7.77 4.46
C VAL A 3 -18.70 -6.99 5.19
N LYS A 4 -18.50 -7.24 6.49
CA LYS A 4 -17.45 -6.58 7.27
C LYS A 4 -16.06 -7.02 6.82
N MET A 5 -15.88 -8.33 6.62
CA MET A 5 -14.66 -8.92 6.07
C MET A 5 -14.32 -8.34 4.70
N TRP A 6 -15.26 -8.41 3.76
CA TRP A 6 -15.05 -7.90 2.40
C TRP A 6 -14.87 -6.38 2.37
N GLY A 7 -15.55 -5.64 3.25
CA GLY A 7 -15.37 -4.20 3.38
C GLY A 7 -13.95 -3.82 3.79
N LEU A 8 -13.36 -4.54 4.76
CA LEU A 8 -11.97 -4.33 5.17
C LEU A 8 -10.97 -4.69 4.05
N ILE A 9 -11.18 -5.82 3.38
CA ILE A 9 -10.31 -6.26 2.27
C ILE A 9 -10.36 -5.24 1.12
N LEU A 10 -11.55 -4.78 0.75
CA LEU A 10 -11.72 -3.80 -0.33
C LEU A 10 -11.10 -2.45 0.03
N ALA A 11 -11.35 -1.95 1.25
CA ALA A 11 -10.76 -0.70 1.72
C ALA A 11 -9.23 -0.78 1.74
N GLY A 12 -8.66 -1.89 2.22
CA GLY A 12 -7.22 -2.12 2.21
C GLY A 12 -6.65 -2.20 0.79
N ALA A 13 -7.32 -2.88 -0.12
CA ALA A 13 -6.91 -2.98 -1.53
C ALA A 13 -6.88 -1.60 -2.22
N ILE A 14 -7.85 -0.73 -1.92
CA ILE A 14 -7.87 0.66 -2.43
C ILE A 14 -6.65 1.44 -1.91
N LEU A 15 -6.32 1.33 -0.62
CA LEU A 15 -5.15 2.00 -0.05
C LEU A 15 -3.85 1.51 -0.68
N VAL A 16 -3.69 0.19 -0.87
CA VAL A 16 -2.52 -0.37 -1.56
C VAL A 16 -2.42 0.17 -2.99
N ALA A 17 -3.54 0.22 -3.73
CA ALA A 17 -3.54 0.78 -5.08
C ALA A 17 -3.12 2.26 -5.11
N ILE A 18 -3.60 3.07 -4.15
CA ILE A 18 -3.21 4.47 -4.01
C ILE A 18 -1.71 4.59 -3.73
N SER A 19 -1.18 3.78 -2.80
CA SER A 19 0.25 3.75 -2.51
C SER A 19 1.08 3.42 -3.76
N VAL A 20 0.71 2.38 -4.51
CA VAL A 20 1.40 2.02 -5.77
C VAL A 20 1.41 3.19 -6.75
N ILE A 21 0.30 3.92 -6.90
CA ILE A 21 0.25 5.10 -7.78
C ILE A 21 1.23 6.19 -7.30
N ILE A 22 1.26 6.49 -6.00
CA ILE A 22 2.16 7.48 -5.41
C ILE A 22 3.62 7.09 -5.64
N GLU A 23 3.98 5.85 -5.35
CA GLU A 23 5.34 5.33 -5.49
C GLU A 23 5.81 5.33 -6.95
N VAL A 24 4.93 4.98 -7.87
CA VAL A 24 5.21 5.04 -9.31
C VAL A 24 5.48 6.49 -9.73
N ILE A 25 4.63 7.44 -9.36
CA ILE A 25 4.81 8.86 -9.69
C ILE A 25 6.12 9.40 -9.08
N TYR A 26 6.38 9.08 -7.82
CA TYR A 26 7.60 9.48 -7.14
C TYR A 26 8.84 8.89 -7.83
N SER A 27 8.83 7.60 -8.15
CA SER A 27 9.89 6.92 -8.89
C SER A 27 10.16 7.54 -10.26
N TYR A 28 9.10 7.90 -11.00
CA TYR A 28 9.23 8.62 -12.28
C TYR A 28 9.93 9.96 -12.12
N SER A 29 9.67 10.69 -11.02
CA SER A 29 10.31 11.98 -10.74
C SER A 29 11.81 11.87 -10.42
N LEU A 30 12.25 10.69 -9.99
CA LEU A 30 13.66 10.40 -9.71
C LEU A 30 14.44 10.01 -10.97
N LEU A 31 13.79 9.74 -12.10
CA LEU A 31 14.46 9.41 -13.35
C LEU A 31 15.35 10.57 -13.80
N LYS A 32 16.65 10.29 -13.95
CA LYS A 32 17.63 11.24 -14.47
C LYS A 32 18.00 10.89 -15.91
N PRO A 33 18.30 11.89 -16.76
CA PRO A 33 18.81 11.64 -18.11
C PRO A 33 20.11 10.83 -18.13
N VAL A 34 20.87 10.90 -17.03
CA VAL A 34 22.15 10.23 -16.85
C VAL A 34 21.99 9.17 -15.76
N PRO A 35 22.04 7.86 -16.09
CA PRO A 35 21.69 6.80 -15.12
C PRO A 35 22.59 6.75 -13.88
N TRP A 36 23.88 7.04 -14.02
CA TRP A 36 24.84 7.00 -12.91
C TRP A 36 24.78 8.22 -11.98
N SER A 37 23.99 9.25 -12.32
CA SER A 37 23.74 10.39 -11.43
C SER A 37 22.49 10.21 -10.56
N PHE A 38 21.83 9.04 -10.66
CA PHE A 38 20.76 8.67 -9.76
C PHE A 38 21.31 8.47 -8.35
N TYR A 39 20.75 9.21 -7.39
CA TYR A 39 20.97 9.02 -5.97
C TYR A 39 19.61 9.03 -5.28
N TYR A 40 19.23 7.90 -4.71
CA TYR A 40 17.96 7.76 -4.01
C TYR A 40 18.03 8.49 -2.67
N VAL A 41 17.15 9.48 -2.49
CA VAL A 41 17.01 10.22 -1.24
C VAL A 41 15.59 9.97 -0.75
N PRO A 42 15.40 9.21 0.35
CA PRO A 42 14.08 9.00 0.93
C PRO A 42 13.40 10.34 1.18
N GLY A 43 12.28 10.55 0.52
CA GLY A 43 11.51 11.80 0.56
C GLY A 43 10.24 11.64 1.39
N GLY A 44 9.60 12.75 1.74
CA GLY A 44 8.31 12.71 2.46
C GLY A 44 7.22 11.95 1.67
N THR A 45 7.27 11.98 0.34
CA THR A 45 6.31 11.27 -0.53
C THR A 45 6.50 9.75 -0.52
N ASP A 46 7.74 9.29 -0.47
CA ASP A 46 8.15 7.88 -0.37
C ASP A 46 7.67 7.29 0.96
N TYR A 47 8.00 7.95 2.08
CA TYR A 47 7.48 7.54 3.40
C TYR A 47 5.95 7.53 3.48
N ALA A 48 5.27 8.48 2.81
CA ALA A 48 3.82 8.51 2.77
C ALA A 48 3.23 7.33 1.97
N GLY A 49 3.83 7.00 0.82
CA GLY A 49 3.44 5.85 0.01
C GLY A 49 3.61 4.53 0.77
N GLU A 50 4.77 4.31 1.39
CA GLU A 50 5.04 3.14 2.23
C GLU A 50 4.07 3.03 3.41
N PHE A 51 3.80 4.14 4.11
CA PHE A 51 2.90 4.13 5.26
C PHE A 51 1.45 3.80 4.86
N ILE A 52 0.99 4.34 3.73
CA ILE A 52 -0.34 4.02 3.16
C ILE A 52 -0.41 2.54 2.76
N ALA A 53 0.65 1.99 2.15
CA ALA A 53 0.70 0.56 1.83
C ALA A 53 0.56 -0.29 3.10
N LEU A 54 1.27 0.09 4.16
CA LEU A 54 1.28 -0.63 5.43
C LEU A 54 -0.12 -0.65 6.07
N ILE A 55 -0.83 0.48 6.07
CA ILE A 55 -2.23 0.54 6.52
C ILE A 55 -3.12 -0.36 5.64
N GLY A 56 -2.97 -0.28 4.32
CA GLY A 56 -3.75 -1.08 3.39
C GLY A 56 -3.57 -2.59 3.61
N LEU A 57 -2.33 -3.03 3.79
CA LEU A 57 -1.99 -4.42 4.11
C LEU A 57 -2.57 -4.87 5.45
N ILE A 58 -2.51 -4.01 6.48
CA ILE A 58 -3.13 -4.30 7.80
C ILE A 58 -4.63 -4.53 7.65
N LEU A 59 -5.34 -3.70 6.87
CA LEU A 59 -6.78 -3.87 6.65
C LEU A 59 -7.12 -5.18 5.91
N ILE A 60 -6.32 -5.54 4.90
CA ILE A 60 -6.48 -6.82 4.19
C ILE A 60 -6.26 -8.00 5.14
N MET A 61 -5.19 -7.95 5.94
CA MET A 61 -4.90 -9.00 6.93
C MET A 61 -5.98 -9.09 8.00
N ALA A 62 -6.47 -7.95 8.51
CA ALA A 62 -7.56 -7.91 9.47
C ALA A 62 -8.86 -8.51 8.91
N GLY A 63 -9.20 -8.17 7.67
CA GLY A 63 -10.30 -8.81 6.94
C GLY A 63 -10.08 -10.32 6.79
N GLY A 64 -8.89 -10.74 6.35
CA GLY A 64 -8.52 -12.17 6.22
C GLY A 64 -8.50 -12.93 7.56
N TYR A 65 -8.28 -12.25 8.68
CA TYR A 65 -8.41 -12.85 10.00
C TYR A 65 -9.88 -13.09 10.38
N MET A 66 -10.80 -12.22 9.95
CA MET A 66 -12.24 -12.42 10.16
C MET A 66 -12.82 -13.59 9.37
N THR A 67 -12.15 -14.09 8.34
CA THR A 67 -12.50 -15.38 7.69
C THR A 67 -12.31 -16.57 8.63
N ARG A 68 -11.45 -16.43 9.65
CA ARG A 68 -11.20 -17.42 10.69
C ARG A 68 -12.09 -17.10 11.89
N GLU A 69 -13.40 -17.22 11.75
CA GLU A 69 -14.21 -17.43 12.95
C GLU A 69 -13.72 -18.73 13.62
N PRO A 70 -13.57 -18.78 14.95
CA PRO A 70 -13.31 -20.03 15.63
C PRO A 70 -14.44 -20.99 15.26
N LYS A 71 -14.08 -22.17 14.73
CA LYS A 71 -14.94 -23.31 14.93
C LYS A 71 -14.87 -23.58 16.43
N GLU A 72 -16.03 -23.47 17.09
CA GLU A 72 -16.30 -23.75 18.51
C GLU A 72 -16.24 -22.55 19.47
#